data_AF-A0AA90PIP5-F1
#
_entry.id   AF-A0AA90PIP5-F1
#
_cell.length_a   1.000
_cell.length_b   1.000
_cell.length_c   1.000
_cell.angle_alpha   90.00
_cell.angle_beta   90.00
_cell.angle_gamma   90.00
#
_symmetry.space_group_name_H-M   'P 1'
#
loop_
_entity.id
_entity.type
_entity.pdbx_description
1 polymer ?
#
loop_
_entity_poly.entity_id
_entity_poly.type
_entity_poly.pdbx_seq_one_letter_code
_entity_poly.pdbx_strand_id
1 'polypeptide(L)' 'MEKEKSSLYGKLPLELLAGFYYEINKNIEKGILSDAMYHEIRLIEQTALKMGISLEYLHDKGSRIIEAEKH' A
#
# COMPACT_ATOMS: atom_id res chain seq x y z
N MET A 1 -24.05 7.72 12.34
CA MET A 1 -22.61 7.44 12.18
C MET A 1 -22.46 6.08 11.56
N GLU A 2 -22.21 6.03 10.25
CA GLU A 2 -21.77 4.79 9.62
C GLU A 2 -20.50 4.35 10.33
N LYS A 3 -20.49 3.11 10.86
CA LYS A 3 -19.29 2.50 11.41
C LYS A 3 -18.24 2.56 10.31
N GLU A 4 -17.19 3.35 10.48
CA GLU A 4 -16.03 3.33 9.60
C GLU A 4 -15.62 1.86 9.45
N LYS A 5 -15.84 1.28 8.27
CA LYS A 5 -15.18 0.04 7.89
C LYS A 5 -13.70 0.38 7.89
N SER A 6 -13.01 0.10 8.99
CA SER A 6 -11.56 0.02 9.00
C SER A 6 -11.18 -0.89 7.83
N SER A 7 -10.58 -0.29 6.80
CA SER A 7 -10.01 -1.04 5.68
C SER A 7 -9.09 -2.10 6.26
N LEU A 8 -8.95 -3.24 5.58
CA LEU A 8 -7.99 -4.28 5.98
C LEU A 8 -6.61 -3.65 6.26
N TYR A 9 -6.21 -2.70 5.41
CA TYR A 9 -4.99 -1.91 5.51
C TYR A 9 -4.84 -1.14 6.83
N GLY A 10 -5.92 -0.61 7.41
CA GLY A 10 -5.87 0.09 8.70
C GLY A 10 -5.53 -0.79 9.90
N LYS A 11 -5.49 -2.12 9.71
CA LYS A 11 -5.09 -3.09 10.75
C LYS A 11 -3.72 -3.72 10.47
N LEU A 12 -3.11 -3.42 9.33
CA LEU A 12 -1.83 -4.00 8.96
C LEU A 12 -0.68 -3.27 9.67
N PRO A 13 0.39 -3.99 10.02
CA PRO A 13 1.70 -3.40 10.27
C PRO A 13 2.12 -2.49 9.11
N LEU A 14 2.82 -1.41 9.44
CA LEU A 14 3.26 -0.40 8.46
C LEU A 14 4.15 -1.00 7.38
N GLU A 15 4.96 -2.00 7.74
CA GLU A 15 5.84 -2.75 6.84
C GLU A 15 5.03 -3.50 5.77
N LEU A 16 3.95 -4.18 6.18
CA LEU A 16 3.07 -4.89 5.26
C LEU A 16 2.30 -3.90 4.37
N LEU A 17 1.81 -2.80 4.95
CA LEU A 17 1.15 -1.74 4.17
C LEU A 17 2.07 -1.17 3.08
N ALA A 18 3.33 -0.89 3.43
CA ALA A 18 4.35 -0.40 2.51
C ALA A 18 4.70 -1.42 1.42
N GLY A 19 4.87 -2.70 1.80
CA GLY A 19 5.14 -3.79 0.86
C GLY A 19 4.01 -3.97 -0.16
N PHE A 20 2.75 -3.97 0.28
CA PHE A 20 1.59 -4.04 -0.61
C PHE A 20 1.53 -2.85 -1.56
N TYR A 21 1.70 -1.63 -1.05
CA TYR A 21 1.70 -0.43 -1.88
C TYR A 21 2.75 -0.51 -2.98
N TYR A 22 3.97 -0.90 -2.63
CA TYR A 22 5.07 -0.99 -3.59
C TYR A 22 4.85 -2.08 -4.65
N GLU A 23 4.46 -3.30 -4.25
CA GLU A 23 4.22 -4.39 -5.22
C GLU A 23 3.04 -4.10 -6.15
N ILE A 24 1.97 -3.44 -5.65
CA ILE A 24 0.86 -3.03 -6.52
C ILE A 24 1.36 -2.02 -7.57
N ASN A 25 2.09 -0.97 -7.17
CA ASN A 25 2.63 0.01 -8.11
C ASN A 25 3.59 -0.63 -9.12
N LYS A 26 4.49 -1.50 -8.67
CA LYS A 26 5.42 -2.25 -9.54
C LYS A 26 4.70 -3.16 -10.54
N ASN A 27 3.57 -3.77 -10.16
CA ASN A 27 2.76 -4.56 -11.08
C ASN A 27 2.08 -3.68 -12.13
N ILE A 28 1.62 -2.48 -11.75
CA ILE A 28 1.09 -1.49 -12.70
C ILE A 28 2.19 -1.06 -13.69
N GLU A 29 3.40 -0.74 -13.21
CA GLU A 29 4.55 -0.39 -14.06
C GLU A 29 4.92 -1.49 -15.06
N LYS A 30 4.76 -2.76 -14.67
CA LYS A 30 4.96 -3.93 -15.54
C LYS A 30 3.81 -4.19 -16.51
N GLY A 31 2.75 -3.38 -16.49
CA GLY A 31 1.56 -3.57 -17.31
C GLY A 31 0.61 -4.67 -16.82
N ILE A 32 0.83 -5.21 -15.61
CA ILE A 32 -0.06 -6.18 -14.93
C ILE A 32 -1.07 -5.37 -14.12
N LEU A 33 -1.92 -4.62 -14.83
CA LEU A 33 -2.90 -3.74 -14.25
C LEU A 33 -4.28 -4.41 -14.22
N SER A 34 -5.00 -4.28 -13.09
CA SER A 34 -6.41 -4.63 -12.99
C SER A 34 -7.20 -3.55 -12.27
N ASP A 35 -8.51 -3.46 -12.53
CA ASP A 35 -9.39 -2.49 -11.86
C ASP A 35 -9.39 -2.64 -10.33
N ALA A 36 -9.21 -3.88 -9.85
CA ALA A 36 -9.07 -4.17 -8.44
C ALA A 36 -7.86 -3.47 -7.83
N MET A 37 -6.73 -3.38 -8.56
CA MET A 37 -5.50 -2.75 -8.04
C MET A 37 -5.66 -1.25 -7.81
N TYR A 38 -6.42 -0.54 -8.66
CA TYR A 38 -6.76 0.86 -8.41
C TYR A 38 -7.65 1.03 -7.18
N HIS A 39 -8.55 0.07 -6.94
CA HIS A 39 -9.36 0.08 -5.73
C HIS A 39 -8.49 -0.13 -4.48
N GLU A 40 -7.57 -1.09 -4.52
CA GLU A 40 -6.63 -1.34 -3.42
C GLU A 40 -5.74 -0.12 -3.14
N ILE A 41 -5.20 0.54 -4.18
CA ILE A 41 -4.43 1.79 -4.01
C ILE A 41 -5.24 2.84 -3.25
N ARG A 42 -6.50 3.08 -3.64
CA ARG A 42 -7.35 4.07 -2.94
C ARG A 42 -7.56 3.72 -1.47
N LEU A 43 -7.70 2.44 -1.14
CA LEU A 43 -7.84 2.01 0.25
C LEU A 43 -6.54 2.21 1.04
N ILE A 44 -5.39 1.97 0.42
CA ILE A 44 -4.07 2.24 1.01
C ILE A 44 -3.88 3.75 1.20
N GLU A 45 -4.22 4.57 0.21
CA GLU A 45 -4.11 6.04 0.28
C GLU A 45 -4.94 6.62 1.43
N GLN A 46 -6.19 6.17 1.57
CA GLN A 46 -7.05 6.57 2.68
C GLN A 46 -6.46 6.16 4.04
N THR A 47 -5.81 4.99 4.08
CA THR A 47 -5.18 4.49 5.30
C THR A 47 -3.94 5.32 5.65
N ALA A 48 -3.07 5.60 4.66
CA ALA A 48 -1.88 6.43 4.82
C ALA A 48 -2.24 7.83 5.32
N LEU A 49 -3.29 8.44 4.73
CA LEU A 49 -3.82 9.74 5.15
C LEU A 49 -4.27 9.72 6.61
N LYS A 50 -5.00 8.68 7.04
CA LYS A 50 -5.44 8.52 8.45
C LYS A 50 -4.27 8.33 9.41
N MET A 51 -3.18 7.72 8.96
CA MET A 51 -1.96 7.51 9.76
C MET A 51 -1.02 8.73 9.74
N GLY A 52 -1.30 9.74 8.91
CA GLY A 52 -0.41 10.91 8.73
C GLY A 52 0.89 10.56 8.00
N ILE A 53 0.87 9.56 7.12
CA ILE A 53 2.04 9.04 6.40
C ILE A 53 1.93 9.40 4.92
N SER A 54 3.03 9.83 4.29
CA SER A 54 3.06 10.13 2.86
C SER A 54 3.17 8.85 2.03
N LEU A 55 2.62 8.88 0.81
CA LEU A 55 2.76 7.76 -0.14
C LEU A 55 4.20 7.54 -0.58
N GLU A 56 4.98 8.62 -0.70
CA GLU A 56 6.42 8.56 -0.98
C GLU A 56 7.16 7.76 0.09
N TYR A 57 6.82 7.97 1.37
CA TYR A 57 7.39 7.18 2.46
C TYR A 57 7.01 5.70 2.35
N LEU A 58 5.73 5.39 2.04
CA LEU A 58 5.31 4.00 1.84
C LEU A 58 6.03 3.34 0.66
N HIS A 59 6.24 4.08 -0.43
CA HIS A 59 6.96 3.60 -1.60
C HIS A 59 8.43 3.29 -1.28
N ASP A 60 9.15 4.24 -0.68
CA ASP A 60 10.56 4.06 -0.28
C ASP A 60 10.72 2.90 0.71
N LYS A 61 9.88 2.85 1.75
CA LYS A 61 9.90 1.76 2.73
C LYS A 61 9.60 0.40 2.08
N GLY A 62 8.62 0.35 1.18
CA GLY A 62 8.25 -0.86 0.45
C GLY A 62 9.39 -1.36 -0.45
N SER A 63 10.07 -0.48 -1.18
CA SER A 63 11.22 -0.83 -2.02
C SER A 63 12.31 -1.50 -1.20
N ARG A 64 12.67 -0.93 -0.04
CA ARG A 64 13.71 -1.45 0.84
C ARG A 64 13.37 -2.83 1.41
N ILE A 65 12.11 -3.07 1.76
CA ILE A 65 11.65 -4.37 2.26
C ILE A 65 11.82 -5.44 1.17
N ILE A 66 11.33 -5.17 -0.04
CA ILE A 66 11.38 -6.12 -1.15
C ILE A 66 12.82 -6.37 -1.65
N GLU A 67 13.70 -5.37 -1.57
CA GLU A 67 15.12 -5.54 -1.87
C GLU A 67 15.84 -6.41 -0.83
N ALA A 68 15.48 -6.27 0.45
CA ALA A 68 16.05 -7.06 1.54
C ALA A 68 15.63 -8.55 1.48
N GLU A 69 14.45 -8.86 0.94
CA GLU A 69 13.97 -10.26 0.79
C GLU A 69 14.59 -11.02 -0.40
N LYS A 70 15.36 -10.34 -1.27
CA LYS A 70 15.98 -10.96 -2.46
C LYS A 70 17.35 -11.59 -2.20
N HIS A 71 17.86 -11.55 -0.98
CA HIS A 71 19.19 -12.06 -0.57
C HIS A 71 19.07 -12.99 0.63
#